data_AF-A0A1H8NDQ4-F1
#
_entry.id   AF-A0A1H8NDQ4-F1
#
_cell.length_a   1.000
_cell.length_b   1.000
_cell.length_c   1.000
_cell.angle_alpha   90.00
_cell.angle_beta   90.00
_cell.angle_gamma   90.00
#
_symmetry.space_group_name_H-M   'P 1'
#
loop_
_entity.id
_entity.type
_entity.pdbx_description
1 polymer ?
#
loop_
_entity_poly.entity_id
_entity_poly.type
_entity_poly.pdbx_seq_one_letter_code
_entity_poly.pdbx_strand_id
1 'polypeptide(L)'
;MNQSRSLLLFIAFASFGLIAVALYLQHGLDMLPCPLCVIQRYLFLAIGIASLVGAYISKPKIGAGVGLLAALGGLYYAGDHLYVLANPGLSCGIDPMETFLNKIPTATYLPFLFRADGLCEDALAPWFGLAIPQWSFIWFAFFALALAWALLRRPRA
;
A
#
# COMPACT_ATOMS: atom_id res chain seq x y z
N MET A 1 -13.64 17.65 20.09
CA MET A 1 -13.63 16.65 18.99
C MET A 1 -12.20 16.16 18.83
N ASN A 2 -11.96 14.87 19.04
CA ASN A 2 -10.62 14.29 19.20
C ASN A 2 -9.80 14.39 17.90
N GLN A 3 -8.94 15.40 17.79
CA GLN A 3 -8.13 15.69 16.60
C GLN A 3 -7.36 14.47 16.06
N SER A 4 -6.87 13.59 16.95
CA SER A 4 -6.21 12.33 16.58
C SER A 4 -7.11 11.32 15.87
N ARG A 5 -8.42 11.28 16.19
CA ARG A 5 -9.37 10.37 15.52
C ARG A 5 -9.72 10.87 14.12
N SER A 6 -9.91 12.17 13.96
CA SER A 6 -10.17 12.78 12.64
C SER A 6 -9.01 12.53 11.67
N LEU A 7 -7.76 12.60 12.14
CA LEU A 7 -6.58 12.27 11.33
C LEU A 7 -6.56 10.80 10.90
N LEU A 8 -6.82 9.87 11.82
CA LEU A 8 -6.87 8.43 11.51
C LEU A 8 -7.97 8.11 10.50
N LEU A 9 -9.15 8.73 10.61
CA LEU A 9 -10.22 8.58 9.63
C LEU A 9 -9.85 9.14 8.27
N PHE A 10 -9.16 10.29 8.23
CA PHE A 10 -8.69 10.87 6.97
C PHE A 10 -7.66 9.97 6.28
N ILE A 11 -6.72 9.40 7.05
CA ILE A 11 -5.73 8.44 6.55
C ILE A 11 -6.42 7.18 6.01
N ALA A 12 -7.41 6.64 6.73
CA ALA A 12 -8.17 5.48 6.26
C ALA A 12 -8.92 5.80 4.95
N PHE A 13 -9.57 6.96 4.87
CA PHE A 13 -10.28 7.36 3.65
C PHE A 13 -9.33 7.56 2.47
N ALA A 14 -8.17 8.18 2.71
CA ALA A 14 -7.14 8.36 1.69
C ALA A 14 -6.57 7.02 1.20
N SER A 15 -6.34 6.04 2.08
CA SER A 15 -5.82 4.73 1.67
C SER A 15 -6.83 3.95 0.83
N PHE A 16 -8.13 3.99 1.17
CA PHE A 16 -9.18 3.42 0.32
C PHE A 16 -9.30 4.15 -1.03
N GLY A 17 -9.17 5.48 -1.03
CA GLY A 17 -9.14 6.27 -2.26
C GLY A 17 -7.99 5.88 -3.19
N LEU A 18 -6.79 5.65 -2.66
CA LEU A 18 -5.64 5.20 -3.44
C LEU A 18 -5.84 3.82 -4.04
N ILE A 19 -6.46 2.89 -3.29
CA ILE A 19 -6.80 1.57 -3.81
C ILE A 19 -7.82 1.70 -4.96
N ALA A 20 -8.82 2.57 -4.82
CA ALA A 20 -9.79 2.83 -5.89
C ALA A 20 -9.13 3.41 -7.15
N VAL A 21 -8.18 4.34 -6.99
CA VAL A 21 -7.39 4.88 -8.11
C VAL A 21 -6.53 3.78 -8.75
N ALA A 22 -5.89 2.93 -7.95
CA ALA A 22 -5.10 1.80 -8.47
C ALA A 22 -5.95 0.79 -9.24
N LEU A 23 -7.19 0.54 -8.81
CA LEU A 23 -8.14 -0.32 -9.52
C LEU A 23 -8.63 0.34 -10.82
N TYR A 24 -8.88 1.65 -10.79
CA TYR A 24 -9.24 2.42 -11.97
C TYR A 24 -8.12 2.42 -13.01
N LEU A 25 -6.86 2.55 -12.58
CA LEU A 25 -5.69 2.42 -13.43
C LEU A 25 -5.62 1.02 -14.05
N GLN A 26 -5.81 -0.03 -13.26
CA GLN A 26 -5.77 -1.41 -13.74
C GLN A 26 -6.88 -1.72 -14.76
N HIS A 27 -8.11 -1.29 -14.51
CA HIS A 27 -9.25 -1.55 -15.41
C HIS A 27 -9.37 -0.55 -16.56
N GLY A 28 -8.84 0.66 -16.40
CA GLY A 28 -8.91 1.71 -17.39
C GLY A 28 -7.76 1.70 -18.40
N LEU A 29 -6.59 1.17 -18.01
CA LEU A 29 -5.40 1.07 -18.86
C LEU A 29 -5.04 -0.38 -19.25
N ASP A 30 -5.88 -1.36 -18.86
CA ASP A 30 -5.67 -2.80 -19.11
C ASP A 30 -4.25 -3.28 -18.75
N MET A 31 -3.64 -2.70 -17.71
CA MET A 31 -2.31 -3.10 -17.27
C MET A 31 -2.36 -4.35 -16.39
N LEU A 32 -1.47 -5.30 -16.67
CA LEU A 32 -1.32 -6.49 -15.85
C LEU A 32 -0.73 -6.10 -14.48
N PRO A 33 -1.34 -6.54 -13.36
CA PRO A 33 -0.85 -6.22 -12.03
C PRO A 33 0.43 -7.01 -11.70
N CYS A 34 1.44 -6.30 -11.19
CA CYS A 34 2.70 -6.88 -10.73
C CYS A 34 2.60 -7.45 -9.29
N PRO A 35 3.40 -8.47 -8.91
CA PRO A 35 3.30 -9.12 -7.59
C PRO A 35 3.57 -8.14 -6.45
N LEU A 36 4.59 -7.30 -6.62
CA LEU A 36 4.98 -6.27 -5.67
C LEU A 36 3.89 -5.19 -5.52
N CYS A 37 3.19 -4.87 -6.61
CA CYS A 37 2.07 -3.93 -6.63
C CYS A 37 0.91 -4.45 -5.79
N VAL A 38 0.64 -5.77 -5.87
CA VAL A 38 -0.41 -6.41 -5.07
C VAL A 38 -0.05 -6.42 -3.59
N ILE A 39 1.22 -6.68 -3.22
CA ILE A 39 1.70 -6.58 -1.84
C ILE A 39 1.53 -5.16 -1.29
N GLN A 40 1.82 -4.13 -2.10
CA GLN A 40 1.59 -2.74 -1.72
C GLN A 40 0.10 -2.47 -1.45
N ARG A 41 -0.82 -3.02 -2.25
CA ARG A 41 -2.27 -2.89 -1.99
C ARG A 41 -2.69 -3.53 -0.67
N TYR A 42 -2.16 -4.69 -0.33
CA TYR A 42 -2.40 -5.32 0.99
C TYR A 42 -1.92 -4.42 2.14
N LEU A 43 -0.76 -3.78 1.98
CA LEU A 43 -0.21 -2.87 2.98
C LEU A 43 -1.05 -1.60 3.12
N PHE A 44 -1.54 -1.00 2.03
CA PHE A 44 -2.50 0.12 2.11
C PHE A 44 -3.81 -0.27 2.78
N LEU A 45 -4.31 -1.48 2.51
CA LEU A 45 -5.52 -2.00 3.15
C LEU A 45 -5.28 -2.20 4.65
N ALA A 46 -4.13 -2.76 5.04
CA ALA A 46 -3.73 -2.93 6.43
C ALA A 46 -3.63 -1.59 7.17
N ILE A 47 -3.03 -0.56 6.54
CA ILE A 47 -2.97 0.80 7.09
C ILE A 47 -4.38 1.37 7.28
N GLY A 48 -5.25 1.23 6.28
CA GLY A 48 -6.63 1.73 6.32
C GLY A 48 -7.44 1.08 7.43
N ILE A 49 -7.41 -0.24 7.52
CA ILE A 49 -8.12 -1.02 8.55
C ILE A 49 -7.55 -0.72 9.94
N ALA A 50 -6.22 -0.71 10.11
CA ALA A 50 -5.61 -0.40 11.40
C ALA A 50 -5.97 1.02 11.89
N SER A 51 -6.02 1.98 10.97
CA SER A 51 -6.41 3.37 11.26
C SER A 51 -7.90 3.47 11.62
N LEU A 52 -8.77 2.76 10.89
CA LEU A 52 -10.21 2.71 11.14
C LEU A 52 -10.52 2.07 12.50
N VAL A 53 -9.90 0.93 12.79
CA VAL A 53 -10.04 0.21 14.07
C VAL A 53 -9.50 1.06 15.22
N GLY A 54 -8.36 1.73 15.04
CA GLY A 54 -7.80 2.66 16.02
C GLY A 54 -8.70 3.85 16.33
N ALA A 55 -9.41 4.37 15.32
CA ALA A 55 -10.38 5.44 15.47
C ALA A 55 -11.66 4.95 16.20
N TYR A 56 -12.14 3.75 15.89
CA TYR A 56 -13.37 3.17 16.43
C TYR A 56 -13.22 2.69 17.89
N ILE A 57 -12.14 1.96 18.20
CA ILE A 57 -11.87 1.40 19.55
C ILE A 57 -11.47 2.51 20.56
N SER A 58 -11.41 3.78 20.15
CA SER A 58 -10.97 4.89 20.99
C SER A 58 -9.53 4.74 21.54
N LYS A 59 -8.73 3.82 20.96
CA LYS A 59 -7.31 3.59 21.25
C LYS A 59 -6.44 4.02 20.06
N PRO A 60 -6.34 5.34 19.77
CA PRO A 60 -5.67 5.85 18.58
C PRO A 60 -4.19 5.48 18.52
N LYS A 61 -3.55 5.25 19.68
CA LYS A 61 -2.12 4.86 19.76
C LYS A 61 -1.84 3.48 19.17
N ILE A 62 -2.72 2.51 19.41
CA ILE A 62 -2.51 1.13 18.94
C ILE A 62 -2.74 1.10 17.42
N GLY A 63 -3.81 1.72 16.93
CA GLY A 63 -4.06 1.82 15.49
C GLY A 63 -2.97 2.60 14.75
N ALA A 64 -2.48 3.70 15.32
CA ALA A 64 -1.37 4.44 14.74
C ALA A 64 -0.05 3.64 14.75
N GLY A 65 0.23 2.88 15.80
CA GLY A 65 1.42 2.02 15.87
C GLY A 65 1.40 0.88 14.87
N VAL A 66 0.28 0.16 14.76
CA VAL A 66 0.11 -0.92 13.77
C VAL A 66 0.12 -0.36 12.35
N GLY A 67 -0.56 0.76 12.11
CA GLY A 67 -0.53 1.45 10.83
C GLY A 67 0.88 1.93 10.45
N LEU A 68 1.66 2.41 11.42
CA LEU A 68 3.04 2.84 11.18
C LEU A 68 3.92 1.65 10.78
N LEU A 69 3.79 0.50 11.45
CA LEU A 69 4.51 -0.71 11.07
C LEU A 69 4.15 -1.15 9.64
N ALA A 70 2.87 -1.12 9.28
CA ALA A 70 2.42 -1.42 7.93
C ALA A 70 2.94 -0.39 6.90
N ALA A 71 3.01 0.90 7.24
CA ALA A 71 3.56 1.94 6.38
C ALA A 71 5.07 1.80 6.18
N LEU A 72 5.82 1.42 7.21
CA LEU A 72 7.26 1.11 7.11
C LEU A 72 7.50 -0.13 6.25
N GLY A 73 6.67 -1.17 6.41
CA GLY A 73 6.67 -2.33 5.51
C GLY A 73 6.40 -1.91 4.06
N GLY A 74 5.41 -1.05 3.83
CA GLY A 74 5.09 -0.49 2.51
C GLY A 74 6.25 0.29 1.90
N LEU A 75 6.95 1.08 2.72
CA LEU A 75 8.14 1.82 2.30
C LEU A 75 9.27 0.88 1.88
N TYR A 76 9.48 -0.20 2.65
CA TYR A 76 10.49 -1.22 2.34
C TYR A 76 10.19 -1.91 1.02
N TYR A 77 8.97 -2.43 0.83
CA TYR A 77 8.58 -3.10 -0.42
C TYR A 77 8.53 -2.14 -1.62
N ALA A 78 8.15 -0.89 -1.43
CA ALA A 78 8.18 0.11 -2.50
C ALA A 78 9.62 0.49 -2.88
N GLY A 79 10.53 0.57 -1.90
CA GLY A 79 11.96 0.77 -2.14
C GLY A 79 12.59 -0.42 -2.86
N ASP A 80 12.26 -1.64 -2.43
CA ASP A 80 12.69 -2.88 -3.10
C ASP A 80 12.21 -2.93 -4.54
N HIS A 81 10.96 -2.52 -4.80
CA HIS A 81 10.42 -2.46 -6.15
C HIS A 81 11.16 -1.43 -7.03
N LEU A 82 11.55 -0.27 -6.50
CA LEU A 82 12.41 0.69 -7.22
C LEU A 82 13.82 0.15 -7.46
N TYR A 83 14.36 -0.64 -6.53
CA TYR A 83 15.65 -1.30 -6.69
C TYR A 83 15.62 -2.36 -7.78
N VAL A 84 14.57 -3.19 -7.82
CA VAL A 84 14.33 -4.18 -8.89
C VAL A 84 14.14 -3.48 -10.23
N LEU A 85 13.45 -2.33 -10.25
CA LEU A 85 13.28 -1.52 -11.46
C LEU A 85 14.61 -0.97 -12.00
N ALA A 86 15.53 -0.61 -11.12
CA ALA A 86 16.88 -0.16 -11.49
C ALA A 86 17.79 -1.32 -11.95
N ASN A 87 17.53 -2.56 -11.49
CA ASN A 87 18.28 -3.78 -11.80
C ASN A 87 17.37 -4.87 -12.41
N PRO A 88 16.96 -4.76 -13.69
CA PRO A 88 15.98 -5.65 -14.33
C PRO A 88 16.41 -7.14 -14.44
N GLY A 89 17.67 -7.48 -14.15
CA GLY A 89 18.19 -8.84 -14.31
C GLY A 89 18.02 -9.80 -13.13
N LEU A 90 17.49 -9.37 -11.96
CA LEU A 90 17.54 -10.18 -10.73
C LEU A 90 16.22 -10.83 -10.29
N SER A 91 15.05 -10.30 -10.65
CA SER A 91 13.77 -10.82 -10.11
C SER A 91 12.60 -10.88 -11.10
N CYS A 92 12.72 -10.32 -12.30
CA CYS A 92 11.58 -10.17 -13.23
C CYS A 92 11.13 -11.46 -13.96
N GLY A 93 11.59 -12.65 -13.53
CA GLY A 93 11.57 -13.87 -14.36
C GLY A 93 11.01 -15.15 -13.75
N ILE A 94 10.36 -15.10 -12.58
CA ILE A 94 9.57 -16.13 -11.86
C ILE A 94 9.82 -15.82 -10.39
N ASP A 95 9.05 -14.89 -9.83
CA ASP A 95 9.15 -14.60 -8.42
C ASP A 95 8.47 -15.73 -7.62
N PRO A 96 9.15 -16.45 -6.71
CA PRO A 96 8.48 -17.37 -5.79
C PRO A 96 7.37 -16.70 -4.98
N MET A 97 7.38 -15.35 -4.88
CA MET A 97 6.30 -14.53 -4.35
C MET A 97 5.00 -14.58 -5.17
N GLU A 98 5.06 -14.63 -6.50
CA GLU A 98 3.89 -14.82 -7.38
C GLU A 98 3.17 -16.12 -7.07
N THR A 99 3.96 -17.20 -7.00
CA THR A 99 3.44 -18.56 -6.72
C THR A 99 2.89 -18.65 -5.29
N PHE A 100 3.50 -17.94 -4.34
CA PHE A 100 2.98 -17.84 -2.98
C PHE A 100 1.67 -17.05 -2.94
N LEU A 101 1.61 -15.85 -3.53
CA LEU A 101 0.42 -15.00 -3.53
C LEU A 101 -0.76 -15.70 -4.22
N ASN A 102 -0.54 -16.31 -5.39
CA ASN A 102 -1.57 -17.05 -6.13
C ASN A 102 -2.02 -18.34 -5.43
N LYS A 103 -1.27 -18.85 -4.44
CA LYS A 103 -1.68 -19.94 -3.55
C LYS A 103 -2.45 -19.49 -2.32
N ILE A 104 -2.44 -18.19 -1.97
CA ILE A 104 -3.22 -17.69 -0.83
C ILE A 104 -4.70 -17.67 -1.23
N PRO A 105 -5.61 -18.18 -0.38
CA PRO A 105 -7.04 -18.25 -0.70
C PRO A 105 -7.67 -16.88 -1.02
N THR A 106 -7.13 -15.76 -0.51
CA THR A 106 -7.59 -14.41 -0.87
C THR A 106 -7.39 -14.09 -2.36
N ALA A 107 -6.36 -14.62 -3.02
CA ALA A 107 -6.16 -14.48 -4.46
C ALA A 107 -7.17 -15.33 -5.27
N THR A 108 -7.58 -16.48 -4.74
CA THR A 108 -8.61 -17.32 -5.36
C THR A 108 -10.02 -16.72 -5.24
N TYR A 109 -10.35 -16.08 -4.10
CA TYR A 109 -11.67 -15.48 -3.87
C TYR A 109 -11.84 -14.09 -4.52
N LEU A 110 -10.77 -13.28 -4.62
CA LEU A 110 -10.79 -11.95 -5.27
C LEU A 110 -9.71 -11.82 -6.37
N PRO A 111 -9.83 -12.57 -7.49
CA PRO A 111 -8.83 -12.56 -8.55
C PRO A 111 -8.66 -11.18 -9.19
N PHE A 112 -9.75 -10.41 -9.31
CA PHE A 112 -9.77 -9.02 -9.80
C PHE A 112 -8.79 -8.09 -9.05
N LEU A 113 -8.55 -8.36 -7.76
CA LEU A 113 -7.78 -7.47 -6.89
C LEU A 113 -6.37 -8.00 -6.58
N PHE A 114 -6.20 -9.32 -6.62
CA PHE A 114 -5.05 -10.02 -6.05
C PHE A 114 -4.36 -11.03 -6.97
N ARG A 115 -4.92 -11.32 -8.15
CA ARG A 115 -4.19 -12.13 -9.14
C ARG A 115 -3.09 -11.25 -9.71
N ALA A 116 -1.86 -11.74 -9.63
CA ALA A 116 -0.69 -11.09 -10.20
C ALA A 116 -0.27 -11.94 -11.40
N ASP A 117 -0.30 -11.32 -12.58
CA ASP A 117 -0.08 -11.98 -13.87
C ASP A 117 0.90 -11.14 -14.74
N GLY A 118 1.33 -9.97 -14.25
CA GLY A 118 2.13 -8.99 -15.00
C GLY A 118 3.62 -9.05 -14.68
N LEU A 119 4.45 -8.70 -15.68
CA LEU A 119 5.89 -8.54 -15.49
C LEU A 119 6.16 -7.20 -14.78
N CYS A 120 7.19 -7.15 -13.92
CA CYS A 120 7.56 -5.91 -13.21
C CYS A 120 8.00 -4.78 -14.17
N GLU A 121 8.41 -5.10 -15.40
CA GLU A 121 8.74 -4.11 -16.44
C GLU A 121 7.51 -3.36 -16.97
N ASP A 122 6.31 -3.93 -16.93
CA ASP A 122 5.08 -3.27 -17.43
C ASP A 122 4.66 -2.10 -16.51
N ALA A 123 5.14 -2.08 -15.26
CA ALA A 123 4.89 -1.00 -14.32
C ALA A 123 5.71 0.29 -14.60
N LEU A 124 6.57 0.28 -15.62
CA LEU A 124 7.33 1.44 -16.10
C LEU A 124 6.46 2.50 -16.78
N ALA A 125 5.25 2.14 -17.20
CA ALA A 125 4.36 3.05 -17.91
C ALA A 125 4.18 4.36 -17.10
N PRO A 126 4.72 5.49 -17.59
CA PRO A 126 4.74 6.72 -16.82
C PRO A 126 3.32 7.26 -16.70
N TRP A 127 2.80 7.32 -15.48
CA TRP A 127 1.53 7.95 -15.17
C TRP A 127 1.79 9.34 -14.62
N PHE A 128 1.43 10.37 -15.38
CA PHE A 128 1.79 11.78 -15.08
C PHE A 128 3.31 12.02 -14.95
N GLY A 129 4.13 11.33 -15.74
CA GLY A 129 5.58 11.52 -15.78
C GLY A 129 6.38 10.82 -14.67
N LEU A 130 5.71 10.17 -13.71
CA LEU A 130 6.32 9.29 -12.71
C LEU A 130 5.81 7.86 -12.87
N ALA A 131 6.63 6.88 -12.53
CA ALA A 131 6.20 5.48 -12.51
C ALA A 131 5.20 5.26 -11.36
N ILE A 132 4.21 4.39 -11.58
CA ILE A 132 3.24 3.95 -10.56
C ILE A 132 3.92 3.58 -9.22
N PRO A 133 5.05 2.85 -9.19
CA PRO A 133 5.72 2.55 -7.91
C PRO A 133 6.33 3.75 -7.20
N GLN A 134 6.75 4.79 -7.93
CA GLN A 134 7.24 6.03 -7.31
C GLN A 134 6.10 6.77 -6.59
N TRP A 135 4.91 6.80 -7.19
CA TRP A 135 3.71 7.33 -6.54
C TRP A 135 3.37 6.58 -5.26
N SER A 136 3.36 5.24 -5.30
CA SER A 136 3.13 4.42 -4.11
C SER A 136 4.13 4.72 -3.00
N PHE A 137 5.42 4.87 -3.33
CA PHE A 137 6.47 5.20 -2.37
C PHE A 137 6.20 6.54 -1.66
N ILE A 138 5.82 7.58 -2.41
CA ILE A 138 5.49 8.90 -1.86
C ILE A 138 4.30 8.81 -0.89
N TRP A 139 3.26 8.06 -1.26
CA TRP A 139 2.09 7.88 -0.41
C TRP A 139 2.39 7.08 0.86
N PHE A 140 3.20 6.02 0.78
CA PHE A 140 3.65 5.30 1.97
C PHE A 140 4.49 6.19 2.89
N ALA A 141 5.39 7.00 2.34
CA ALA A 141 6.18 7.97 3.11
C ALA A 141 5.27 8.98 3.81
N PHE A 142 4.28 9.51 3.09
CA PHE A 142 3.30 10.44 3.63
C PHE A 142 2.47 9.82 4.77
N PHE A 143 1.97 8.60 4.59
CA PHE A 143 1.23 7.90 5.64
C PHE A 143 2.11 7.55 6.85
N ALA A 144 3.36 7.12 6.63
CA ALA A 144 4.31 6.87 7.70
C ALA A 144 4.55 8.14 8.54
N LEU A 145 4.78 9.28 7.88
CA LEU A 145 4.95 10.57 8.55
C LEU A 145 3.67 11.01 9.28
N ALA A 146 2.51 10.89 8.64
CA ALA A 146 1.23 11.28 9.24
C ALA A 146 0.90 10.43 10.48
N LEU A 147 1.16 9.12 10.43
CA LEU A 147 0.94 8.19 11.55
C LEU A 147 1.98 8.39 12.66
N ALA A 148 3.25 8.59 12.32
CA ALA A 148 4.29 8.93 13.28
C ALA A 148 3.97 10.24 14.00
N TRP A 149 3.50 11.25 13.26
CA TRP A 149 3.07 12.52 13.82
C TRP A 149 1.83 12.39 14.70
N ALA A 150 0.86 11.56 14.30
CA ALA A 150 -0.31 11.25 15.13
C ALA A 150 0.08 10.52 16.44
N LEU A 151 1.17 9.73 16.42
CA LEU A 151 1.71 9.05 17.59
C LEU A 151 2.51 10.00 18.51
N LEU A 152 3.31 10.90 17.91
CA LEU A 152 4.12 11.92 18.59
C LEU A 152 3.27 13.04 19.21
N ARG A 153 2.19 13.44 18.53
CA ARG A 153 1.17 14.35 19.07
C ARG A 153 0.35 13.60 20.12
N ARG A 154 0.93 13.46 21.32
CA ARG A 154 0.20 13.01 22.51
C ARG A 154 -1.11 13.79 22.59
N PRO A 155 -2.29 13.15 22.73
CA PRO A 155 -3.44 13.86 23.26
C PRO A 155 -2.99 14.40 24.62
N ARG A 156 -3.02 15.74 24.80
CA ARG A 156 -2.95 16.31 26.15
C ARG A 156 -4.07 15.63 26.93
N ALA A 157 -3.69 14.76 27.85
CA ALA A 157 -4.57 14.28 28.90
C ALA A 157 -4.82 15.44 29.86
#